data_AF-A0AAX1QN85-F1
#
_entry.id   AF-A0AAX1QN85-F1
#
_cell.length_a   1.000
_cell.length_b   1.000
_cell.length_c   1.000
_cell.angle_alpha   90.00
_cell.angle_beta   90.00
_cell.angle_gamma   90.00
#
_symmetry.space_group_name_H-M   'P 1'
#
loop_
_entity.id
_entity.type
_entity.pdbx_description
1 polymer ?
#
loop_
_entity_poly.entity_id
_entity_poly.type
_entity_poly.pdbx_seq_one_letter_code
_entity_poly.pdbx_strand_id
1 'polypeptide(L)' 'MDCGIYTTQGKKVLLGNRATVNGRDAIAYVKNGRLQSYAYMDDFASQFYSGPRMNFTDSSEGKRI' A
#
# COMPACT_ATOMS: atom_id res chain seq x y z
N MET A 1 13.42 -11.73 3.32
CA MET A 1 12.82 -10.42 3.62
C MET A 1 11.42 -10.43 3.02
N ASP A 2 10.39 -10.16 3.83
CA ASP A 2 9.05 -9.92 3.29
C ASP A 2 9.12 -8.66 2.41
N CYS A 3 9.01 -8.79 1.09
CA CYS A 3 9.03 -7.68 0.14
C CYS A 3 7.68 -6.93 0.04
N GLY A 4 6.81 -7.16 1.03
CA GLY A 4 5.45 -6.62 1.11
C GLY A 4 5.34 -5.39 2.00
N ILE A 5 4.43 -4.51 1.65
CA ILE A 5 3.94 -3.39 2.46
C ILE A 5 2.68 -3.89 3.16
N TYR A 6 2.64 -3.81 4.49
CA TYR A 6 1.56 -4.38 5.30
C TYR A 6 0.80 -3.31 6.08
N THR A 7 -0.44 -3.61 6.45
CA THR A 7 -1.22 -2.81 7.40
C THR A 7 -0.51 -2.68 8.74
N THR A 8 -0.63 -1.51 9.35
CA THR A 8 -0.12 -1.19 10.69
C THR A 8 -1.22 -1.14 11.76
N GLN A 9 -2.47 -1.39 11.38
CA GLN A 9 -3.64 -1.36 12.25
C GLN A 9 -4.32 -2.73 12.22
N GLY A 10 -4.58 -3.30 13.40
CA GLY A 10 -5.22 -4.60 13.54
C GLY A 10 -4.32 -5.76 13.09
N LYS A 11 -4.86 -6.66 12.26
CA LYS A 11 -4.14 -7.83 11.75
C LYS A 11 -3.17 -7.42 10.63
N LYS A 12 -1.95 -7.97 10.64
CA LYS A 12 -0.98 -7.85 9.53
C LYS A 12 -1.62 -8.40 8.24
N VAL A 13 -1.93 -7.52 7.31
CA VAL A 13 -2.50 -7.81 5.99
C VAL A 13 -1.65 -7.11 4.92
N LEU A 14 -1.38 -7.79 3.81
CA LEU A 14 -0.60 -7.23 2.71
C LEU A 14 -1.43 -6.17 1.97
N LEU A 15 -0.90 -4.95 1.86
CA LEU A 15 -1.47 -3.86 1.07
C LEU A 15 -0.95 -3.85 -0.38
N GLY A 16 0.32 -4.19 -0.56
CA GLY A 16 0.98 -4.26 -1.87
C GLY A 16 2.42 -4.69 -1.75
N ASN A 17 3.12 -4.87 -2.87
CA ASN A 17 4.54 -5.20 -2.90
C ASN A 17 5.32 -4.07 -3.54
N ARG A 18 6.53 -3.80 -3.04
CA ARG A 18 7.48 -2.98 -3.81
C ARG A 18 7.95 -3.80 -5.00
N ALA A 19 7.94 -3.20 -6.17
CA ALA A 19 8.31 -3.83 -7.42
C ALA A 19 9.12 -2.88 -8.29
N THR A 20 9.84 -3.45 -9.26
CA THR A 20 10.42 -2.70 -10.37
C THR A 20 9.65 -3.08 -11.63
N VAL A 21 9.01 -2.11 -12.27
CA VAL A 21 8.30 -2.31 -13.54
C VAL A 21 8.97 -1.45 -14.60
N ASN A 22 9.46 -2.07 -15.67
CA ASN A 22 10.19 -1.38 -16.74
C ASN A 22 11.33 -0.48 -16.23
N GLY A 23 12.07 -0.93 -15.21
CA GLY A 23 13.19 -0.21 -14.62
C GLY A 23 12.81 0.92 -13.64
N ARG A 24 11.53 1.12 -13.33
CA ARG A 24 11.04 2.14 -12.40
C ARG A 24 10.45 1.51 -11.15
N ASP A 25 10.62 2.19 -10.02
CA ASP A 25 10.00 1.80 -8.75
C ASP A 25 8.47 1.91 -8.85
N ALA A 26 7.80 0.86 -8.40
CA ALA A 26 6.35 0.73 -8.43
C ALA A 26 5.83 0.02 -7.17
N ILE A 27 4.56 0.26 -6.86
CA ILE A 27 3.78 -0.58 -5.95
C ILE A 27 2.89 -1.50 -6.78
N ALA A 28 2.94 -2.80 -6.50
CA ALA A 28 2.22 -3.84 -7.23
C ALA A 28 1.20 -4.55 -6.33
N TYR A 29 -0.03 -4.68 -6.84
CA TYR A 29 -1.05 -5.54 -6.24
C TYR A 29 -0.97 -6.93 -6.87
N VAL A 30 -0.63 -7.92 -6.04
CA VAL A 30 -0.46 -9.33 -6.44
C VAL A 30 -1.48 -10.16 -5.69
N LYS A 31 -2.27 -10.95 -6.42
CA LYS A 31 -3.27 -11.86 -5.86
C LYS A 31 -3.02 -13.26 -6.41
N ASN A 32 -2.96 -14.26 -5.52
CA ASN A 32 -2.70 -15.66 -5.87
C ASN A 32 -1.45 -15.85 -6.76
N GLY A 33 -0.37 -15.15 -6.44
CA GLY A 33 0.90 -15.20 -7.20
C GLY A 33 0.87 -14.50 -8.56
N ARG A 34 -0.23 -13.84 -8.94
CA ARG A 34 -0.37 -13.14 -10.22
C ARG A 34 -0.51 -11.64 -10.02
N LEU A 35 0.25 -10.86 -10.79
CA LEU A 35 0.11 -9.41 -10.88
C LEU A 35 -1.29 -9.07 -11.38
N GLN A 36 -2.01 -8.26 -10.60
CA GLN A 36 -3.33 -7.76 -10.97
C GLN A 36 -3.25 -6.33 -11.50
N SER A 37 -2.47 -5.48 -10.83
CA SER A 37 -2.24 -4.09 -11.21
C SER A 37 -0.97 -3.54 -10.54
N TYR A 38 -0.47 -2.41 -11.02
CA TYR A 38 0.62 -1.66 -10.40
C TYR A 38 0.45 -0.16 -10.63
N ALA A 39 1.12 0.66 -9.81
CA ALA A 39 1.29 2.09 -10.01
C ALA A 39 2.77 2.45 -9.81
N TYR A 40 3.31 3.37 -10.61
CA TYR A 40 4.65 3.90 -10.35
C TYR A 40 4.64 4.69 -9.04
N MET A 41 5.75 4.66 -8.32
CA MET A 41 5.83 5.29 -6.99
C MET A 41 5.59 6.79 -7.06
N ASP A 42 6.01 7.47 -8.13
CA ASP A 42 5.78 8.91 -8.32
C ASP A 42 4.27 9.23 -8.42
N ASP A 43 3.54 8.42 -9.19
CA ASP A 43 2.09 8.58 -9.37
C ASP A 43 1.33 8.25 -8.09
N PHE A 44 1.77 7.21 -7.38
CA PHE A 44 1.22 6.84 -6.08
C PHE A 44 1.45 7.94 -5.04
N ALA A 45 2.66 8.48 -4.95
CA ALA A 45 3.01 9.55 -4.03
C ALA A 45 2.22 10.82 -4.35
N SER A 46 2.10 11.18 -5.63
CA SER A 46 1.26 12.32 -6.06
C SER A 46 -0.18 12.14 -5.58
N GLN A 47 -0.80 10.99 -5.86
CA GLN A 47 -2.16 10.70 -5.41
C GLN A 47 -2.30 10.73 -3.88
N PHE A 48 -1.32 10.22 -3.15
CA PHE A 48 -1.35 10.20 -1.68
C PHE A 48 -1.25 11.61 -1.07
N TYR A 49 -0.36 12.45 -1.60
CA TYR A 49 -0.09 13.78 -1.03
C TYR A 49 -1.02 14.89 -1.56
N SER A 50 -1.55 14.78 -2.78
CA SER A 50 -2.39 15.82 -3.38
C SER A 50 -3.80 15.37 -3.77
N GLY A 51 -4.08 14.07 -3.73
CA GLY A 51 -5.39 13.52 -4.07
C GLY A 51 -6.47 13.81 -3.04
N PRO A 52 -7.75 13.56 -3.39
CA PRO A 52 -8.85 13.65 -2.45
C PRO A 52 -8.66 12.67 -1.28
N ARG A 53 -8.94 13.14 -0.07
CA ARG A 53 -8.84 12.34 1.16
C ARG A 53 -10.20 11.94 1.68
N MET A 54 -10.30 10.68 2.09
CA MET A 54 -11.42 10.20 2.90
C MET A 54 -11.05 10.38 4.39
N ASN A 55 -11.94 11.01 5.15
CA ASN A 55 -11.76 11.18 6.59
C ASN A 55 -12.64 10.18 7.33
N PHE A 56 -12.05 9.43 8.26
CA PHE A 56 -12.77 8.57 9.19
C PHE A 56 -12.04 8.58 10.54
N THR A 57 -12.79 8.27 11.60
CA THR A 57 -12.24 8.13 12.96
C THR A 57 -12.18 6.66 13.31
N ASP A 58 -10.99 6.15 13.62
CA ASP A 58 -10.83 4.82 14.19
C ASP A 58 -10.90 4.89 15.72
N SER A 59 -12.03 4.44 16.30
CA SER A 59 -12.20 4.39 17.76
C SER A 59 -11.33 3.34 18.46
N SER A 60 -10.68 2.46 17.71
CA SER A 60 -9.78 1.43 18.23
C SER A 60 -8.31 1.85 18.30
N GLU A 61 -7.94 2.99 17.71
CA GLU A 61 -6.54 3.44 17.62
C GLU A 61 -5.89 3.64 18.99
N GLY A 62 -6.63 4.21 19.95
CA GLY A 62 -6.17 4.42 21.33
C GLY A 62 -5.97 3.15 22.16
N LYS A 63 -6.28 1.96 21.60
CA LYS A 63 -6.05 0.65 22.24
C LYS A 63 -4.82 -0.06 21.69
N ARG A 64 -4.01 0.61 20.86
CA ARG A 64 -2.69 0.11 20.43
C ARG A 64 -1.77 0.01 21.67
N ILE A 65 -1.62 -1.20 22.20
CA ILE A 65 -0.55 -1.59 23.13
C ILE A 65 0.67 -1.95 22.31
#